data_AF-A0A5C5RL27-F1
#
_entry.id   AF-A0A5C5RL27-F1
#
_cell.length_a   1.000
_cell.length_b   1.000
_cell.length_c   1.000
_cell.angle_alpha   90.00
_cell.angle_beta   90.00
_cell.angle_gamma   90.00
#
_symmetry.space_group_name_H-M   'P 1'
#
loop_
_entity.id
_entity.type
_entity.pdbx_description
1 polymer ?
#
loop_
_entity_poly.entity_id
_entity_poly.type
_entity_poly.pdbx_seq_one_letter_code
_entity_poly.pdbx_strand_id
1 'polypeptide(L)' 'MSKTKAHKLVGSKPKKKCCRKKTRCMKCPVVIHKLNRLAAHGATKKELEKSLKTVRANPERTRVA' A
#
# COMPACT_ATOMS: atom_id res chain seq x y z
N MET A 1 -2.05 -18.08 0.83
CA MET A 1 -2.01 -16.59 0.79
C MET A 1 -3.16 -16.09 -0.09
N SER A 2 -4.34 -15.82 0.47
CA SER A 2 -5.47 -15.28 -0.29
C SER A 2 -5.03 -13.99 -1.01
N LYS A 3 -5.02 -14.02 -2.36
CA LYS A 3 -4.58 -12.94 -3.26
C LYS A 3 -5.47 -11.70 -3.05
N THR A 4 -5.21 -10.95 -1.99
CA THR A 4 -5.79 -9.61 -1.82
C THR A 4 -5.07 -8.72 -2.82
N LYS A 5 -5.71 -8.53 -3.97
CA LYS A 5 -5.17 -7.78 -5.10
C LYS A 5 -5.02 -6.31 -4.71
N ALA A 6 -3.89 -5.69 -5.06
CA ALA A 6 -3.59 -4.31 -4.65
C ALA A 6 -4.66 -3.29 -5.08
N HIS A 7 -5.32 -3.52 -6.21
CA HIS A 7 -6.43 -2.67 -6.66
C HIS A 7 -7.63 -2.66 -5.71
N LYS A 8 -7.87 -3.73 -4.93
CA LYS A 8 -8.97 -3.75 -3.94
C LYS A 8 -8.66 -2.93 -2.69
N LEU A 9 -7.40 -2.52 -2.52
CA LEU A 9 -6.96 -1.68 -1.41
C LEU A 9 -7.06 -0.19 -1.76
N VAL A 10 -7.01 0.14 -3.05
CA VAL A 10 -7.27 1.49 -3.55
C VAL A 10 -8.72 1.87 -3.22
N GLY A 11 -8.93 3.04 -2.62
CA GLY A 11 -10.25 3.50 -2.16
C GLY A 11 -10.80 2.79 -0.91
N SER A 12 -10.12 1.77 -0.38
CA SER A 12 -10.56 1.10 0.85
C SER A 12 -10.24 1.93 2.10
N LYS A 13 -11.12 1.86 3.11
CA LYS A 13 -10.92 2.61 4.35
C LYS A 13 -9.66 2.12 5.10
N PRO A 14 -8.71 3.02 5.41
CA PRO A 14 -7.55 2.67 6.20
C PRO A 14 -7.92 2.32 7.65
N LYS A 15 -7.07 1.56 8.31
CA LYS A 15 -7.20 1.29 9.75
C LYS A 15 -7.00 2.59 10.54
N LYS A 16 -7.75 2.78 11.64
CA LYS A 16 -7.64 3.95 12.54
C LYS A 16 -6.22 4.26 13.01
N LYS A 17 -5.40 3.23 13.29
CA LYS A 17 -4.01 3.38 13.75
C LYS A 17 -3.06 2.47 12.95
N CYS A 18 -1.84 2.95 12.72
CA CYS A 18 -0.76 2.15 12.15
C CYS A 18 -0.45 0.95 13.05
N CYS A 19 -0.28 -0.24 12.46
CA CYS A 19 -0.02 -1.45 13.23
C CYS A 19 1.39 -1.52 13.84
N ARG A 20 2.33 -0.66 13.43
CA ARG A 20 3.76 -0.60 13.87
C ARG A 20 4.54 -1.93 13.82
N LYS A 21 3.97 -2.98 13.25
CA LYS A 21 4.64 -4.27 13.00
C LYS A 21 5.79 -4.11 12.02
N LYS A 22 6.81 -4.98 12.12
CA LYS A 22 7.94 -5.06 11.17
C LYS A 22 7.46 -5.16 9.72
N THR A 23 6.41 -5.93 9.46
CA THR A 23 5.70 -5.95 8.18
C THR A 23 4.36 -5.21 8.29
N ARG A 24 4.15 -4.16 7.48
CA ARG A 24 2.87 -3.41 7.52
C ARG A 24 1.72 -4.28 7.02
N CYS A 25 0.55 -4.13 7.65
CA CYS A 25 -0.67 -4.81 7.22
C CYS A 25 -1.26 -4.17 5.94
N MET A 26 -2.11 -4.91 5.22
CA MET A 26 -2.72 -4.46 3.95
C MET A 26 -3.52 -3.17 4.10
N LYS A 27 -4.27 -3.02 5.21
CA LYS A 27 -5.09 -1.83 5.51
C LYS A 27 -4.32 -0.78 6.34
N CYS A 28 -3.00 -0.85 6.39
CA CYS A 28 -2.21 0.14 7.12
C CYS A 28 -2.44 1.52 6.49
N PRO A 29 -2.68 2.58 7.28
CA PRO A 29 -2.92 3.92 6.74
C PRO A 29 -1.82 4.37 5.77
N VAL A 30 -0.55 4.02 6.03
CA VAL A 30 0.55 4.35 5.12
C VAL A 30 0.49 3.57 3.81
N VAL A 31 0.12 2.29 3.85
CA VAL A 31 -0.03 1.45 2.65
C VAL A 31 -1.16 1.98 1.76
N ILE A 32 -2.32 2.22 2.36
CA ILE A 32 -3.51 2.75 1.67
C ILE A 32 -3.20 4.11 1.04
N HIS A 33 -2.61 5.02 1.81
CA HIS A 33 -2.31 6.37 1.32
C HIS A 33 -1.33 6.34 0.14
N LYS A 34 -0.27 5.50 0.18
CA LYS A 34 0.68 5.38 -0.94
C LYS A 34 0.03 4.74 -2.17
N LEU A 35 -0.80 3.70 -1.99
CA LEU A 35 -1.52 3.07 -3.09
C LEU A 35 -2.52 4.04 -3.75
N ASN A 36 -3.23 4.84 -2.96
CA ASN A 36 -4.14 5.85 -3.48
C ASN A 36 -3.38 6.93 -4.26
N ARG A 37 -2.21 7.38 -3.77
CA ARG A 37 -1.35 8.31 -4.53
C ARG A 37 -0.94 7.71 -5.87
N LEU A 38 -0.40 6.48 -5.87
CA LEU A 38 0.00 5.81 -7.11
C LEU A 38 -1.17 5.61 -8.08
N ALA A 39 -2.34 5.23 -7.58
CA ALA A 39 -3.55 5.12 -8.40
C ALA A 39 -3.96 6.47 -9.00
N ALA A 40 -3.85 7.58 -8.24
CA ALA A 40 -4.09 8.92 -8.75
C ALA A 40 -3.05 9.35 -9.81
N HIS A 41 -1.81 8.85 -9.73
CA HIS A 41 -0.79 9.05 -10.76
C HIS A 41 -0.97 8.13 -11.99
N GLY A 42 -2.07 7.35 -12.08
CA GLY A 42 -2.33 6.47 -13.22
C GLY A 42 -1.54 5.16 -13.19
N ALA A 43 -1.00 4.75 -12.04
CA ALA A 43 -0.21 3.52 -11.94
C ALA A 43 -1.02 2.28 -12.35
N THR A 44 -0.37 1.38 -13.09
CA THR A 44 -0.98 0.14 -13.56
C THR A 44 -1.15 -0.89 -12.43
N LYS A 45 -1.99 -1.90 -12.66
CA LYS A 45 -2.23 -3.00 -11.70
C LYS A 45 -0.94 -3.69 -11.26
N LYS A 46 0.03 -3.87 -12.18
CA LYS A 46 1.33 -4.50 -11.89
C LYS A 46 2.18 -3.64 -10.95
N GLU A 47 2.18 -2.33 -11.17
CA GLU A 47 2.92 -1.38 -10.33
C GLU A 47 2.33 -1.30 -8.93
N LEU A 48 1.00 -1.26 -8.80
CA LEU A 48 0.33 -1.29 -7.49
C LEU A 48 0.68 -2.55 -6.69
N GLU A 49 0.81 -3.72 -7.33
CA GLU A 49 1.22 -4.96 -6.66
C GLU A 49 2.70 -4.95 -6.24
N LYS A 50 3.59 -4.40 -7.08
CA LYS A 50 5.00 -4.20 -6.72
C LYS A 50 5.12 -3.24 -5.53
N SER A 51 4.46 -2.09 -5.62
CA SER A 51 4.46 -1.08 -4.57
C SER A 51 3.83 -1.60 -3.27
N LEU A 52 2.78 -2.41 -3.33
CA LEU A 52 2.20 -3.04 -2.14
C LEU A 52 3.23 -3.92 -1.41
N LYS A 53 4.00 -4.73 -2.14
CA LYS A 53 5.07 -5.55 -1.53
C LYS A 53 6.15 -4.67 -0.92
N THR A 54 6.60 -3.64 -1.65
CA THR A 54 7.64 -2.71 -1.19
C THR A 54 7.21 -1.93 0.04
N VAL A 55 6.03 -1.31 0.05
CA VAL A 55 5.55 -0.47 1.16
C VAL A 55 5.28 -1.30 2.41
N ARG A 56 4.95 -2.60 2.26
CA ARG A 56 4.75 -3.52 3.39
C ARG A 56 6.04 -4.00 4.01
N ALA A 57 7.07 -4.24 3.20
CA ALA A 57 8.38 -4.72 3.65
C ALA A 57 9.29 -3.60 4.12
N ASN A 58 9.31 -2.47 3.42
CA ASN A 58 10.14 -1.32 3.77
C ASN A 58 9.30 -0.03 3.86
N PRO A 59 8.86 0.31 5.08
CA PRO A 59 7.98 1.43 5.30
C PRO A 59 8.55 2.82 5.00
N GLU A 60 9.87 2.98 5.08
CA GLU A 60 10.58 4.25 5.08
C GLU A 60 11.16 4.63 3.71
N ARG A 61 11.45 3.64 2.86
CA ARG A 61 12.11 3.81 1.55
C ARG A 61 11.26 4.45 0.45
N THR A 62 10.05 4.92 0.73
CA THR A 62 9.10 5.41 -0.30
C THR A 62 8.93 6.92 -0.36
N ARG A 63 9.97 7.65 0.08
CA ARG A 63 10.13 9.11 0.00
C ARG A 63 10.65 9.63 -1.36
N VAL A 64 10.68 8.80 -2.40
CA VAL A 64 11.15 9.25 -3.72
C VAL A 64 10.00 9.93 -4.47
N ALA A 65 10.19 11.24 -4.68
CA ALA A 65 9.61 12.18 -5.64
C ALA A 65 8.08 12.18 -5.80
#